data_AF-A0A1S6FNR3-F1
#
_entry.id   AF-A0A1S6FNR3-F1
#
_cell.length_a   1.000
_cell.length_b   1.000
_cell.length_c   1.000
_cell.angle_alpha   90.00
_cell.angle_beta   90.00
_cell.angle_gamma   90.00
#
_symmetry.space_group_name_H-M   'P 1'
#
loop_
_entity.id
_entity.type
_entity.pdbx_description
1 polymer ?
#
loop_
_entity_poly.entity_id
_entity_poly.type
_entity_poly.pdbx_seq_one_letter_code
_entity_poly.pdbx_strand_id
1 'polypeptide(L)'
;MNMELDEVLGRLSAAPVPPGLAEIEDRVFARVREEAAFAAQATNRLRIGAIAVVAALGLGVAAGSPVTAVAAPNTLSPFGPSSPLAPSTLLASG
;
A
#
# COMPACT_ATOMS: atom_id res chain seq x y z
N MET A 1 13.47 -56.18 -7.56
CA MET A 1 12.96 -54.79 -7.51
C MET A 1 12.60 -54.24 -8.89
N ASN A 2 13.36 -54.50 -9.96
CA ASN A 2 13.00 -54.00 -11.31
C ASN A 2 11.79 -54.74 -11.94
N MET A 3 11.67 -56.06 -11.68
CA MET A 3 10.60 -56.89 -12.24
C MET A 3 9.19 -56.49 -11.76
N GLU A 4 9.07 -56.03 -10.51
CA GLU A 4 7.80 -55.59 -9.93
C GLU A 4 7.36 -54.24 -10.51
N LEU A 5 8.31 -53.33 -10.76
CA LEU A 5 8.02 -52.05 -11.41
C LEU A 5 7.59 -52.26 -12.86
N ASP A 6 8.27 -53.14 -13.61
CA ASP A 6 7.86 -53.50 -14.97
C ASP A 6 6.48 -54.15 -15.01
N GLU A 7 6.14 -54.97 -14.03
CA GLU A 7 4.80 -55.56 -13.91
C GLU A 7 3.73 -54.50 -13.61
N VAL A 8 4.04 -53.53 -12.75
CA VAL A 8 3.14 -52.39 -12.47
C VAL A 8 2.97 -51.50 -13.69
N LEU A 9 4.06 -51.17 -14.40
CA LEU A 9 4.03 -50.36 -15.62
C LEU A 9 3.32 -51.08 -16.78
N GLY A 10 3.50 -52.39 -16.89
CA GLY A 10 2.78 -53.23 -17.85
C GLY A 10 1.27 -53.26 -17.58
N ARG A 11 0.86 -53.33 -16.32
CA ARG A 11 -0.57 -53.20 -15.95
C ARG A 11 -1.12 -51.80 -16.23
N LEU A 12 -0.32 -50.76 -15.99
CA LEU A 12 -0.71 -49.38 -16.26
C LEU A 12 -0.88 -49.13 -17.77
N SER A 13 0.00 -49.67 -18.61
CA SER A 13 -0.07 -49.48 -20.07
C SER A 13 -1.26 -50.22 -20.70
N ALA A 14 -1.68 -51.33 -20.10
CA ALA A 14 -2.86 -52.07 -20.51
C ALA A 14 -4.18 -51.46 -20.01
N ALA A 15 -4.13 -50.48 -19.10
CA ALA A 15 -5.32 -49.85 -18.57
C ALA A 15 -5.97 -48.92 -19.61
N PRO A 16 -7.31 -48.85 -19.66
CA PRO A 16 -8.00 -47.88 -20.51
C PRO A 16 -7.60 -46.45 -20.18
N VAL A 17 -7.46 -45.61 -21.21
CA VAL A 17 -7.15 -44.19 -21.02
C VAL A 17 -8.30 -43.52 -20.26
N PRO A 18 -8.04 -42.89 -19.09
CA PRO A 18 -9.06 -42.17 -18.34
C PRO A 18 -9.63 -41.02 -19.18
N PRO A 19 -10.96 -40.81 -19.21
CA PRO A 19 -11.57 -39.71 -19.96
C PRO A 19 -11.08 -38.34 -19.49
N GLY A 20 -10.79 -38.20 -18.19
CA GLY A 20 -10.29 -36.95 -17.61
C GLY A 20 -8.89 -36.53 -18.06
N LEU A 21 -8.13 -37.39 -18.76
CA LEU A 21 -6.85 -37.01 -19.37
C LEU A 21 -7.03 -36.08 -20.57
N ALA A 22 -8.11 -36.26 -21.34
CA ALA A 22 -8.42 -35.38 -22.47
C ALA A 22 -8.69 -33.93 -21.99
N GLU A 23 -9.23 -33.78 -20.78
CA GLU A 23 -9.54 -32.47 -20.18
C GLU A 23 -8.37 -31.86 -19.40
N ILE A 24 -7.23 -32.55 -19.26
CA ILE A 24 -6.08 -32.02 -18.50
C ILE A 24 -5.57 -30.74 -19.16
N GLU A 25 -5.43 -30.73 -20.48
CA GLU A 25 -4.92 -29.58 -21.22
C GLU A 25 -5.79 -28.34 -20.99
N ASP A 26 -7.10 -28.48 -21.16
CA ASP A 26 -8.05 -27.40 -20.95
C ASP A 26 -8.03 -26.89 -19.50
N ARG A 27 -7.93 -27.78 -18.50
CA ARG A 27 -7.84 -27.39 -17.10
C ARG A 27 -6.54 -26.66 -16.77
N VAL A 28 -5.41 -27.10 -17.33
CA VAL A 28 -4.11 -26.42 -17.16
C VAL A 28 -4.17 -25.02 -17.77
N PHE A 29 -4.65 -24.89 -19.01
CA PHE A 29 -4.75 -23.58 -19.65
C PHE A 29 -5.78 -22.67 -18.95
N ALA A 30 -6.89 -23.21 -18.45
CA ALA A 30 -7.82 -22.45 -17.62
C ALA A 30 -7.12 -21.89 -16.38
N ARG A 31 -6.35 -22.72 -15.68
CA ARG A 31 -5.61 -22.30 -14.49
C ARG A 31 -4.56 -21.24 -14.80
N VAL A 32 -3.81 -21.39 -15.89
CA VAL A 32 -2.82 -20.38 -16.33
C VAL A 32 -3.50 -19.05 -16.65
N ARG A 33 -4.66 -19.06 -17.31
CA ARG A 33 -5.42 -17.83 -17.60
C ARG A 33 -5.92 -17.14 -16.35
N GLU A 34 -6.44 -17.89 -15.37
CA GLU A 34 -6.86 -17.34 -14.08
C GLU A 34 -5.71 -16.63 -13.37
N GLU A 35 -4.55 -17.28 -13.34
CA GLU A 35 -3.36 -16.74 -12.66
C GLU A 35 -2.80 -15.50 -13.38
N ALA A 36 -2.78 -15.53 -14.71
CA ALA A 36 -2.42 -14.37 -15.53
C ALA A 36 -3.39 -13.19 -15.33
N ALA A 37 -4.70 -13.46 -15.23
CA ALA A 37 -5.72 -12.44 -14.98
C ALA A 37 -5.53 -11.80 -13.59
N PHE A 38 -5.24 -12.61 -12.57
CA PHE A 38 -4.93 -12.13 -11.23
C PHE A 38 -3.69 -11.21 -11.22
N ALA A 39 -2.61 -11.63 -11.89
CA ALA A 39 -1.39 -10.83 -12.01
C ALA A 39 -1.63 -9.50 -12.75
N ALA A 40 -2.42 -9.53 -13.83
CA ALA A 40 -2.80 -8.33 -14.58
C ALA A 40 -3.59 -7.34 -13.71
N GLN A 41 -4.52 -7.84 -12.89
CA GLN A 41 -5.28 -7.01 -11.94
C GLN A 41 -4.37 -6.37 -10.88
N ALA A 42 -3.41 -7.12 -10.33
CA ALA A 42 -2.44 -6.59 -9.37
C ALA A 42 -1.57 -5.48 -9.99
N THR A 43 -1.12 -5.69 -11.23
CA THR A 43 -0.32 -4.71 -11.98
C THR A 43 -1.12 -3.45 -12.29
N ASN A 44 -2.41 -3.58 -12.61
CA ASN A 44 -3.29 -2.43 -12.85
C ASN A 44 -3.51 -1.59 -11.58
N ARG A 45 -3.71 -2.23 -10.43
CA ARG A 45 -3.83 -1.54 -9.13
C ARG A 45 -2.57 -0.77 -8.78
N LEU A 46 -1.40 -1.37 -9.03
CA LEU A 46 -0.10 -0.70 -8.81
C LEU A 46 0.06 0.53 -9.71
N ARG A 47 -0.30 0.42 -11.00
CA ARG A 47 -0.24 1.55 -11.94
C ARG A 47 -1.15 2.71 -11.53
N ILE A 48 -2.39 2.42 -11.11
CA ILE A 48 -3.33 3.44 -10.62
C ILE A 48 -2.76 4.13 -9.37
N GLY A 49 -2.19 3.36 -8.44
CA GLY A 49 -1.54 3.92 -7.25
C GLY A 49 -0.36 4.85 -7.59
N ALA A 50 0.50 4.44 -8.53
CA ALA A 50 1.62 5.25 -8.98
C ALA A 50 1.16 6.57 -9.61
N ILE A 51 0.13 6.55 -10.46
CA ILE A 51 -0.44 7.75 -11.07
C ILE A 51 -1.01 8.68 -9.98
N ALA A 52 -1.73 8.13 -9.00
CA ALA A 52 -2.30 8.93 -7.91
C ALA A 52 -1.22 9.63 -7.07
N VAL A 53 -0.11 8.95 -6.77
CA VAL A 53 1.03 9.54 -6.04
C VAL A 53 1.65 10.69 -6.83
N VAL A 54 1.92 10.49 -8.13
CA VAL A 54 2.49 11.52 -9.00
C VAL A 54 1.55 12.72 -9.12
N ALA A 55 0.25 12.47 -9.31
CA ALA A 55 -0.76 13.51 -9.39
C ALA A 55 -0.85 14.32 -8.08
N ALA A 56 -0.90 13.66 -6.92
CA ALA A 56 -0.96 14.32 -5.62
C ALA A 56 0.29 15.18 -5.34
N LEU A 57 1.49 14.68 -5.66
CA LEU A 57 2.73 15.44 -5.56
C LEU A 57 2.71 16.66 -6.48
N GLY A 58 2.31 16.48 -7.75
CA GLY A 58 2.20 17.57 -8.72
C GLY A 58 1.20 18.63 -8.28
N LEU A 59 0.03 18.21 -7.79
CA LEU A 59 -1.00 19.12 -7.29
C LEU A 59 -0.52 19.87 -6.04
N GLY A 60 0.18 19.20 -5.11
CA GLY A 60 0.75 19.84 -3.92
C GLY A 60 1.82 20.88 -4.26
N VAL A 61 2.68 20.60 -5.25
CA VAL A 61 3.67 21.56 -5.75
C VAL A 61 2.99 22.74 -6.44
N ALA A 62 1.99 22.49 -7.28
CA ALA A 62 1.27 23.54 -8.01
C ALA A 62 0.36 24.39 -7.10
N ALA A 63 -0.25 23.77 -6.08
CA ALA A 63 -1.08 24.44 -5.09
C ALA A 63 -0.27 25.12 -3.98
N GLY A 64 1.05 24.95 -3.98
CA GLY A 64 1.96 25.63 -3.07
C GLY A 64 1.95 27.14 -3.28
N SER A 65 1.05 27.84 -2.59
CA SER A 65 1.30 29.21 -2.17
C SER A 65 2.52 29.18 -1.23
N PRO A 66 3.48 30.12 -1.30
CA PRO A 66 4.48 30.24 -0.26
C PRO A 66 3.73 30.38 1.05
N VAL A 67 3.87 29.41 1.96
CA VAL A 67 3.50 29.63 3.35
C VAL A 67 4.47 30.70 3.81
N THR A 68 4.05 31.97 3.72
CA THR A 68 4.67 33.03 4.48
C THR A 68 4.55 32.58 5.91
N ALA A 69 5.65 32.10 6.49
CA ALA A 69 5.73 31.94 7.92
C ALA A 69 5.29 33.28 8.51
N VAL A 70 4.08 33.33 9.07
CA VAL A 70 3.65 34.50 9.82
C VAL A 70 4.67 34.59 10.94
N ALA A 71 5.54 35.59 10.87
CA ALA A 71 6.47 35.87 11.94
C ALA A 71 5.61 35.97 13.20
N ALA A 72 5.78 35.02 14.12
CA ALA A 72 5.12 35.07 15.41
C ALA A 72 5.36 36.47 15.98
N PRO A 73 4.31 37.21 16.41
CA PRO A 73 4.52 38.54 16.95
C PRO A 73 5.50 38.42 18.12
N ASN A 74 6.65 39.06 17.93
CA ASN A 74 7.71 39.11 18.92
C ASN A 74 7.12 39.59 20.25
N THR A 75 7.46 38.87 21.33
CA THR A 75 7.37 39.29 22.75
C THR A 75 6.00 39.22 23.46
N LEU A 76 5.56 38.00 23.79
CA LEU A 76 4.80 37.78 25.04
C LEU A 76 5.80 37.68 26.20
N SER A 77 6.43 38.81 26.55
CA SER A 77 7.12 38.90 27.84
C SER A 77 6.05 39.06 28.92
N PRO A 78 5.95 38.15 29.91
CA PRO A 78 5.00 38.28 31.02
C PRO A 78 5.30 39.49 31.93
N PHE A 79 6.41 40.20 31.69
CA PHE A 79 6.83 41.39 32.45
C PHE A 79 6.95 42.63 31.55
N GLY A 80 5.99 42.84 30.64
CA GLY A 80 5.87 44.08 29.87
C GLY A 80 5.48 45.29 30.75
N PRO A 81 5.76 46.51 30.30
CA PRO A 81 5.63 47.77 31.07
C PRO A 81 4.19 48.11 31.54
N SER A 82 3.20 47.34 31.12
CA SER A 82 1.80 47.43 31.51
C SER A 82 1.36 46.35 32.54
N SER A 83 2.29 45.60 33.14
CA SER A 83 1.97 44.62 34.19
C SER A 83 1.62 45.32 35.51
N PRO A 84 0.37 45.25 36.00
CA PRO A 84 -0.08 45.92 37.22
C PRO A 84 0.38 45.20 38.51
N LEU A 85 1.32 44.27 38.39
CA LEU A 85 1.68 43.28 39.42
C LEU A 85 3.01 43.58 40.13
N ALA A 86 3.48 44.83 40.13
CA ALA A 86 4.61 45.19 40.98
C ALA A 86 4.22 44.89 42.45
N PRO A 87 4.98 44.07 43.20
CA PRO A 87 4.57 43.57 44.52
C PRO A 87 4.18 44.66 45.53
N SER A 88 4.61 45.90 45.32
CA SER A 88 4.24 47.06 46.14
C SER A 88 2.78 47.54 45.97
N THR A 89 2.11 47.24 44.85
CA THR A 89 0.70 47.63 44.65
C THR A 89 -0.27 46.83 45.52
N LEU A 90 0.11 45.63 45.97
CA LEU A 90 -0.64 44.83 46.95
C LEU A 90 -0.51 45.35 48.39
N LEU A 91 0.55 46.11 48.71
CA LEU A 91 0.78 46.65 50.06
C LEU A 91 0.05 47.98 50.30
N ALA A 92 -0.36 48.68 49.23
CA ALA A 92 -1.06 49.95 49.29
C ALA A 92 -2.60 49.80 49.35
N SER A 93 -3.13 48.62 49.04
CA SER A 93 -4.56 48.30 49.11
C SER A 93 -4.95 47.47 50.33
N GLY A 94 -4.03 47.35 51.31
CA GLY A 94 -4.26 46.70 52.60
C GLY A 94 -4.52 47.72 53.70
#